data_AF-A0A6A5ASB2-F1
#
_entry.id   AF-A0A6A5ASB2-F1
#
_cell.length_a   1.000
_cell.length_b   1.000
_cell.length_c   1.000
_cell.angle_alpha   90.00
_cell.angle_beta   90.00
_cell.angle_gamma   90.00
#
_symmetry.space_group_name_H-M   'P 1'
#
loop_
_entity.id
_entity.type
_entity.pdbx_description
1 polymer ?
#
loop_
_entity_poly.entity_id
_entity_poly.type
_entity_poly.pdbx_seq_one_letter_code
_entity_poly.pdbx_strand_id
1 'polypeptide(L)'
;MKFSFLSAIALFAAAATAQTNNTVADINGRARTLQENYELNDGDTNRECHKQNDNYIPSLKAGQYSTRASILFSLASILDDITNNKPTAADEYDLYFVPIVNIDGFENTWNDFLSRKQRKNANGVDLNRNWPSLPNPEIIHPDDDTYPGLKPFSEPETAGINDWLKTKRNEIQGFIDVHSYMYPGLILYAYGDTKEPIGGGFDEKFDVLGLGLESVMGGYTAIPLAINLSPSYGLFQDYAFREFKKPALTLEIVGDDFVVDVATIKTHGLDVYKGINQFAKEVTVFNG
;
A
#
# COMPACT_ATOMS: atom_id res chain seq x y z
N MET A 1 20.08 4.50 -17.01
CA MET A 1 19.66 5.07 -15.70
C MET A 1 18.92 3.96 -14.96
N LYS A 2 19.49 3.46 -13.86
CA LYS A 2 18.81 2.50 -12.98
C LYS A 2 17.84 3.32 -12.12
N PHE A 3 16.54 3.23 -12.40
CA PHE A 3 15.52 3.80 -11.51
C PHE A 3 15.43 2.87 -10.30
N SER A 4 15.93 3.35 -9.15
CA SER A 4 15.77 2.66 -7.88
C SER A 4 14.41 3.09 -7.33
N PHE A 5 13.46 2.16 -7.30
CA PHE A 5 12.14 2.35 -6.67
C PHE A 5 12.36 2.43 -5.14
N LEU A 6 11.50 3.00 -4.28
CA LEU A 6 11.46 2.68 -2.84
C LEU A 6 10.08 2.13 -2.45
N SER A 7 10.06 1.00 -1.74
CA SER A 7 8.84 0.42 -1.18
C SER A 7 8.69 0.87 0.27
N ALA A 8 7.64 1.64 0.54
CA ALA A 8 6.83 1.30 1.69
C ALA A 8 5.88 0.22 1.16
N ILE A 9 5.79 -0.94 1.80
CA ILE A 9 4.64 -1.80 1.49
C ILE A 9 3.55 -1.31 2.42
N ALA A 10 2.42 -0.91 1.86
CA ALA A 10 1.23 -0.60 2.63
C ALA A 10 0.16 -1.54 2.15
N LEU A 11 0.02 -2.67 2.83
CA LEU A 11 -0.95 -3.67 2.47
C LEU A 11 -2.34 -3.14 2.81
N PHE A 12 -3.08 -2.75 1.78
CA PHE A 12 -4.52 -2.66 1.85
C PHE A 12 -5.09 -4.03 1.44
N ALA A 13 -5.85 -4.66 2.33
CA ALA A 13 -6.73 -5.74 1.94
C ALA A 13 -8.17 -5.26 2.18
N ALA A 14 -9.04 -5.39 1.19
CA ALA A 14 -10.48 -5.14 1.34
C ALA A 14 -11.19 -6.47 1.57
N ALA A 15 -11.94 -6.67 2.65
CA ALA A 15 -12.80 -7.86 2.79
C ALA A 15 -14.27 -7.50 2.57
N ALA A 16 -14.99 -8.30 1.76
CA ALA A 16 -16.44 -8.22 1.66
C ALA A 16 -17.07 -9.25 2.59
N THR A 17 -17.57 -8.82 3.74
CA THR A 17 -18.56 -9.61 4.49
C THR A 17 -19.92 -8.97 4.32
N ALA A 18 -20.91 -9.75 3.88
CA ALA A 18 -22.29 -9.34 3.91
C ALA A 18 -22.67 -8.93 5.36
N GLN A 19 -23.21 -7.72 5.51
CA GLN A 19 -23.44 -6.94 6.75
C GLN A 19 -22.23 -6.18 7.30
N THR A 20 -22.14 -4.91 6.92
CA THR A 20 -21.30 -3.89 7.54
C THR A 20 -21.93 -3.44 8.87
N ASN A 21 -21.31 -3.81 9.99
CA ASN A 21 -21.68 -3.29 11.31
C ASN A 21 -20.82 -2.08 11.72
N ASN A 22 -20.26 -1.33 10.76
CA ASN A 22 -19.28 -0.27 11.03
C ASN A 22 -18.19 -0.75 12.00
N THR A 23 -17.51 -1.85 11.64
CA THR A 23 -16.50 -2.48 12.50
C THR A 23 -15.11 -2.32 11.93
N VAL A 24 -14.13 -1.94 12.77
CA VAL A 24 -12.70 -2.03 12.42
C VAL A 24 -12.14 -3.27 13.12
N ALA A 25 -11.49 -4.14 12.35
CA ALA A 25 -10.84 -5.34 12.89
C ALA A 25 -9.39 -5.03 13.27
N ASP A 26 -9.05 -5.26 14.53
CA ASP A 26 -7.69 -5.19 15.05
C ASP A 26 -6.89 -6.46 14.65
N ILE A 27 -5.56 -6.43 14.75
CA ILE A 27 -4.61 -7.51 14.38
C ILE A 27 -4.94 -8.83 15.10
N ASN A 28 -5.63 -8.77 16.23
CA ASN A 28 -6.12 -9.94 16.98
C ASN A 28 -7.40 -10.57 16.39
N GLY A 29 -7.89 -10.10 15.25
CA GLY A 29 -9.06 -10.66 14.56
C GLY A 29 -10.40 -10.35 15.21
N ARG A 30 -10.44 -9.44 16.20
CA ARG A 30 -11.69 -8.99 16.82
C ARG A 30 -12.27 -7.82 16.03
N ALA A 31 -13.40 -8.05 15.37
CA ALA A 31 -14.25 -6.98 14.85
C ALA A 31 -14.86 -6.20 16.03
N ARG A 32 -14.63 -4.89 16.10
CA ARG A 32 -15.21 -4.00 17.10
C ARG A 32 -16.05 -2.95 16.42
N THR A 33 -17.26 -2.71 16.92
CA THR A 33 -18.11 -1.63 16.40
C THR A 33 -17.48 -0.26 16.73
N LEU A 34 -17.74 0.76 15.92
CA LEU A 34 -17.30 2.14 16.23
C LEU A 34 -17.72 2.59 17.64
N GLN A 35 -18.87 2.09 18.13
CA GLN A 35 -19.41 2.40 19.44
C GLN A 35 -18.65 1.67 20.58
N GLU A 36 -18.24 0.41 20.38
CA GLU A 36 -17.41 -0.32 21.35
C GLU A 36 -15.98 0.23 21.47
N ASN A 37 -15.43 0.83 20.41
CA ASN A 37 -14.17 1.58 20.51
C ASN A 37 -14.38 2.92 21.24
N TYR A 38 -15.54 3.56 21.09
CA TYR A 38 -15.88 4.79 21.82
C TYR A 38 -16.13 4.56 23.33
N GLU A 39 -16.63 3.38 23.71
CA GLU A 39 -16.96 3.03 25.10
C GLU A 39 -15.76 2.50 25.89
N LEU A 40 -14.70 2.06 25.21
CA LEU A 40 -13.39 2.03 25.83
C LEU A 40 -12.97 3.48 26.09
N ASN A 41 -12.52 3.77 27.31
CA ASN A 41 -11.93 5.05 27.73
C ASN A 41 -10.65 5.44 26.93
N ASP A 42 -10.46 4.86 25.75
CA ASP A 42 -9.49 5.25 24.73
C ASP A 42 -10.03 6.36 23.82
N GLY A 43 -11.35 6.59 23.69
CA GLY A 43 -11.86 7.63 22.80
C GLY A 43 -11.44 9.04 23.23
N ASP A 44 -11.57 9.35 24.52
CA ASP A 44 -11.11 10.61 25.11
C ASP A 44 -9.59 10.64 25.26
N THR A 45 -8.95 9.51 25.58
CA THR A 45 -7.47 9.41 25.68
C THR A 45 -6.81 9.58 24.31
N ASN A 46 -7.36 8.98 23.26
CA ASN A 46 -6.94 9.12 21.88
C ASN A 46 -7.29 10.50 21.36
N ARG A 47 -8.47 11.07 21.68
CA ARG A 47 -8.81 12.46 21.31
C ARG A 47 -7.90 13.46 21.99
N GLU A 48 -7.56 13.29 23.27
CA GLU A 48 -6.59 14.12 23.97
C GLU A 48 -5.17 13.88 23.47
N CYS A 49 -4.82 12.64 23.09
CA CYS A 49 -3.57 12.33 22.37
C CYS A 49 -3.53 13.03 21.01
N HIS A 50 -4.62 13.00 20.23
CA HIS A 50 -4.77 13.69 18.96
C HIS A 50 -4.75 15.21 19.12
N LYS A 51 -5.31 15.78 20.19
CA LYS A 51 -5.21 17.22 20.49
C LYS A 51 -3.82 17.63 21.00
N GLN A 52 -3.15 16.78 21.79
CA GLN A 52 -1.74 16.98 22.17
C GLN A 52 -0.82 16.87 20.96
N ASN A 53 -1.18 15.99 20.02
CA ASN A 53 -0.49 15.71 18.76
C ASN A 53 -1.16 16.41 17.57
N ASP A 54 -1.99 17.44 17.78
CA ASP A 54 -2.68 18.14 16.68
C ASP A 54 -1.65 18.92 15.83
N ASN A 55 -0.51 19.21 16.47
CA ASN A 55 0.70 19.71 15.84
C ASN A 55 1.73 18.61 15.54
N TYR A 56 1.39 17.32 15.60
CA TYR A 56 2.33 16.23 15.33
C TYR A 56 2.90 16.36 13.93
N ILE A 57 2.04 16.54 12.92
CA ILE A 57 2.44 16.76 11.53
C ILE A 57 3.34 18.01 11.39
N PRO A 58 3.00 19.18 11.95
CA PRO A 58 3.91 20.33 12.05
C PRO A 58 5.19 20.13 12.89
N SER A 59 5.18 19.20 13.86
CA SER A 59 6.32 18.87 14.74
C SER A 59 7.28 17.86 14.14
N LEU A 60 6.88 17.20 13.04
CA LEU A 60 7.77 16.38 12.22
C LEU A 60 8.85 17.30 11.65
N LYS A 61 10.10 17.06 12.03
CA LYS A 61 11.23 17.84 11.54
C LYS A 61 11.37 17.69 10.02
N ALA A 62 11.72 18.78 9.35
CA ALA A 62 11.87 18.83 7.89
C ALA A 62 12.80 17.72 7.34
N GLY A 63 12.31 17.01 6.33
CA GLY A 63 13.08 16.11 5.47
C GLY A 63 12.73 14.62 5.51
N GLN A 64 11.51 14.21 5.89
CA GLN A 64 11.18 12.79 6.01
C GLN A 64 9.69 12.47 5.75
N TYR A 65 9.45 11.43 4.92
CA TYR A 65 8.20 10.67 4.72
C TYR A 65 7.14 11.26 3.78
N SER A 66 7.19 10.91 2.49
CA SER A 66 6.00 11.02 1.61
C SER A 66 5.05 9.85 1.90
N THR A 67 5.42 8.62 1.54
CA THR A 67 4.47 7.51 1.52
C THR A 67 3.86 7.16 2.87
N ARG A 68 4.69 6.89 3.88
CA ARG A 68 4.23 6.44 5.21
C ARG A 68 3.32 7.48 5.88
N ALA A 69 3.71 8.75 5.80
CA ALA A 69 2.93 9.84 6.36
C ALA A 69 1.67 10.13 5.53
N SER A 70 1.73 10.00 4.21
CA SER A 70 0.57 10.11 3.33
C SER A 70 -0.43 8.99 3.55
N ILE A 71 0.00 7.74 3.74
CA ILE A 71 -0.89 6.61 4.09
C ILE A 71 -1.57 6.86 5.43
N LEU A 72 -0.80 7.26 6.45
CA LEU A 72 -1.36 7.57 7.76
C LEU A 72 -2.35 8.74 7.68
N PHE A 73 -2.04 9.76 6.88
CA PHE A 73 -2.95 10.85 6.59
C PHE A 73 -4.22 10.37 5.88
N SER A 74 -4.12 9.46 4.91
CA SER A 74 -5.28 8.89 4.21
C SER A 74 -6.17 8.10 5.18
N LEU A 75 -5.57 7.30 6.06
CA LEU A 75 -6.30 6.57 7.10
C LEU A 75 -7.01 7.54 8.04
N ALA A 76 -6.31 8.56 8.55
CA ALA A 76 -6.92 9.59 9.38
C ALA A 76 -8.07 10.30 8.67
N SER A 77 -7.92 10.61 7.37
CA SER A 77 -8.98 11.23 6.57
C SER A 77 -10.20 10.32 6.41
N ILE A 78 -10.02 9.01 6.26
CA ILE A 78 -11.13 8.04 6.25
C ILE A 78 -11.84 8.03 7.60
N LEU A 79 -11.09 7.98 8.71
CA LEU A 79 -11.67 7.97 10.07
C LEU A 79 -12.43 9.27 10.39
N ASP A 80 -11.91 10.41 9.96
CA ASP A 80 -12.56 11.71 10.07
C ASP A 80 -13.88 11.71 9.30
N ASP A 81 -13.88 11.23 8.06
CA ASP A 81 -15.08 11.20 7.23
C ASP A 81 -16.13 10.21 7.76
N ILE A 82 -15.73 9.06 8.29
CA ILE A 82 -16.61 8.14 9.03
C ILE A 82 -17.28 8.87 10.21
N THR A 83 -16.48 9.57 11.03
CA THR A 83 -16.99 10.31 12.20
C THR A 83 -17.96 11.42 11.81
N ASN A 84 -17.78 11.99 10.62
CA ASN A 84 -18.63 13.05 10.06
C ASN A 84 -19.77 12.53 9.16
N ASN A 85 -20.05 11.22 9.16
CA ASN A 85 -21.08 10.57 8.34
C ASN A 85 -20.97 10.88 6.84
N LYS A 86 -19.74 10.96 6.33
CA LYS A 86 -19.48 11.08 4.90
C LYS A 86 -19.16 9.70 4.30
N PRO A 87 -19.54 9.44 3.05
CA PRO A 87 -19.28 8.15 2.44
C PRO A 87 -17.78 7.88 2.26
N THR A 88 -17.35 6.64 2.52
CA THR A 88 -15.97 6.18 2.33
C THR A 88 -15.90 4.74 1.81
N ALA A 89 -14.70 4.26 1.47
CA ALA A 89 -14.43 2.86 1.15
C ALA A 89 -14.90 1.89 2.27
N ALA A 90 -14.93 2.35 3.52
CA ALA A 90 -15.34 1.53 4.67
C ALA A 90 -16.85 1.23 4.69
N ASP A 91 -17.66 1.92 3.89
CA ASP A 91 -19.09 1.63 3.78
C ASP A 91 -19.36 0.33 3.00
N GLU A 92 -18.41 -0.06 2.13
CA GLU A 92 -18.53 -1.20 1.22
C GLU A 92 -17.60 -2.36 1.60
N TYR A 93 -16.45 -2.06 2.24
CA TYR A 93 -15.41 -3.04 2.56
C TYR A 93 -14.80 -2.83 3.94
N ASP A 94 -14.42 -3.92 4.61
CA ASP A 94 -13.49 -3.84 5.73
C ASP A 94 -12.09 -3.48 5.21
N LEU A 95 -11.48 -2.45 5.80
CA LEU A 95 -10.17 -1.94 5.38
C LEU A 95 -9.08 -2.40 6.35
N TYR A 96 -8.16 -3.23 5.87
CA TYR A 96 -6.95 -3.59 6.62
C TYR A 96 -5.80 -2.69 6.21
N PHE A 97 -5.19 -1.98 7.17
CA PHE A 97 -4.06 -1.09 6.92
C PHE A 97 -2.80 -1.60 7.63
N VAL A 98 -1.71 -1.74 6.88
CA VAL A 98 -0.37 -1.95 7.43
C VAL A 98 0.50 -0.74 7.11
N PRO A 99 0.65 0.24 8.02
CA PRO A 99 1.32 1.51 7.69
C PRO A 99 2.84 1.38 7.50
N ILE A 100 3.46 0.39 8.15
CA ILE A 100 4.89 0.10 8.06
C ILE A 100 5.07 -1.41 8.00
N VAL A 101 5.34 -1.95 6.79
CA VAL A 101 5.66 -3.37 6.63
C VAL A 101 7.12 -3.67 6.97
N ASN A 102 8.06 -2.80 6.59
CA ASN A 102 9.49 -2.95 6.88
C ASN A 102 9.86 -2.11 8.12
N ILE A 103 9.60 -2.63 9.32
CA ILE A 103 9.89 -1.94 10.59
C ILE A 103 11.40 -1.77 10.79
N ASP A 104 12.20 -2.80 10.49
CA ASP A 104 13.66 -2.76 10.66
C ASP A 104 14.31 -1.76 9.70
N GLY A 105 13.88 -1.75 8.43
CA GLY A 105 14.31 -0.78 7.44
C GLY A 105 13.88 0.63 7.82
N PHE A 106 12.66 0.79 8.36
CA PHE A 106 12.19 2.07 8.90
C PHE A 106 13.11 2.57 10.02
N GLU A 107 13.37 1.77 11.05
CA GLU A 107 14.24 2.14 12.17
C GLU A 107 15.63 2.55 11.67
N ASN A 108 16.18 1.77 10.74
CA ASN A 108 17.48 2.07 10.15
C ASN A 108 17.52 3.43 9.46
N THR A 109 16.43 3.90 8.83
CA THR A 109 16.40 5.23 8.18
C THR A 109 16.61 6.41 9.14
N TRP A 110 16.48 6.19 10.45
CA TRP A 110 16.72 7.19 11.49
C TRP A 110 18.19 7.27 11.94
N ASN A 111 19.02 6.29 11.58
CA ASN A 111 20.38 6.16 12.09
C ASN A 111 21.42 6.97 11.29
N ASP A 112 21.23 7.18 9.98
CA ASP A 112 22.09 8.05 9.15
C ASP A 112 21.39 8.59 7.89
N PHE A 113 21.82 9.73 7.35
CA PHE A 113 21.24 10.33 6.15
C PHE A 113 21.32 9.41 4.91
N LEU A 114 22.41 8.65 4.75
CA LEU A 114 22.57 7.72 3.61
C LEU A 114 21.64 6.51 3.70
N SER A 115 21.16 6.17 4.90
CA SER A 115 20.22 5.07 5.14
C SER A 115 18.76 5.43 4.81
N ARG A 116 18.46 6.69 4.47
CA ARG A 116 17.09 7.14 4.14
C ARG A 116 16.53 6.53 2.85
N LYS A 117 17.39 5.95 2.02
CA LYS A 117 17.03 5.21 0.80
C LYS A 117 16.92 3.70 1.02
N GLN A 118 16.98 3.24 2.27
CA GLN A 118 17.03 1.81 2.58
C GLN A 118 15.69 1.13 2.28
N ARG A 119 15.71 0.22 1.29
CA ARG A 119 14.60 -0.69 0.92
C ARG A 119 14.66 -2.00 1.68
N LYS A 120 15.86 -2.36 2.13
CA LYS A 120 16.15 -3.67 2.70
C LYS A 120 15.72 -3.76 4.15
N ASN A 121 15.27 -4.94 4.57
CA ASN A 121 15.08 -5.23 5.99
C ASN A 121 16.42 -5.52 6.69
N ALA A 122 16.40 -5.96 7.95
CA ALA A 122 17.61 -6.27 8.72
C ALA A 122 18.51 -7.34 8.07
N ASN A 123 17.96 -8.21 7.21
CA ASN A 123 18.71 -9.24 6.49
C ASN A 123 19.30 -8.77 5.15
N GLY A 124 19.11 -7.50 4.79
CA GLY A 124 19.59 -6.99 3.50
C GLY A 124 18.70 -7.37 2.31
N VAL A 125 17.45 -7.79 2.55
CA VAL A 125 16.52 -8.22 1.49
C VAL A 125 15.53 -7.13 1.12
N ASP A 126 15.37 -6.88 -0.18
CA ASP A 126 14.31 -6.01 -0.70
C ASP A 126 12.96 -6.74 -0.60
N LEU A 127 12.11 -6.28 0.31
CA LEU A 127 10.81 -6.92 0.54
C LEU A 127 9.89 -6.84 -0.69
N ASN A 128 10.08 -5.88 -1.60
CA ASN A 128 9.34 -5.83 -2.87
C ASN A 128 10.05 -6.62 -3.99
N ARG A 129 10.88 -7.59 -3.62
CA ARG A 129 11.44 -8.62 -4.52
C ARG A 129 11.28 -10.03 -3.93
N ASN A 130 10.74 -10.15 -2.71
CA ASN A 130 10.68 -11.39 -1.94
C ASN A 130 9.37 -12.18 -2.11
N TRP A 131 8.55 -11.85 -3.11
CA TRP A 131 7.30 -12.55 -3.41
C TRP A 131 7.46 -13.58 -4.54
N PRO A 132 6.59 -14.60 -4.64
CA PRO A 132 6.60 -15.54 -5.76
C PRO A 132 6.40 -14.83 -7.11
N SER A 133 7.19 -15.20 -8.11
CA SER A 133 7.14 -14.63 -9.47
C SER A 133 7.66 -15.63 -10.50
N LEU A 134 7.63 -15.23 -11.77
CA LEU A 134 8.38 -15.95 -12.81
C LEU A 134 9.89 -15.94 -12.49
N PRO A 135 10.66 -16.93 -13.01
CA PRO A 135 12.10 -16.96 -12.80
C PRO A 135 12.76 -15.68 -13.32
N ASN A 136 13.51 -15.00 -12.45
CA ASN A 136 14.33 -13.87 -12.85
C ASN A 136 15.49 -14.38 -13.74
N PRO A 137 15.66 -13.90 -14.97
CA PRO A 137 16.76 -14.31 -15.84
C PRO A 137 18.13 -13.81 -15.35
N GLU A 138 18.16 -12.83 -14.45
CA GLU A 138 19.38 -12.26 -13.88
C GLU A 138 19.72 -12.89 -12.53
N ILE A 139 21.03 -13.07 -12.28
CA ILE A 139 21.54 -13.42 -10.96
C ILE A 139 21.63 -12.12 -10.15
N ILE A 140 20.90 -12.07 -9.05
CA ILE A 140 20.91 -10.93 -8.12
C ILE A 140 21.72 -11.30 -6.88
N HIS A 141 22.74 -10.51 -6.58
CA HIS A 141 23.67 -10.74 -5.48
C HIS A 141 23.15 -10.11 -4.17
N PRO A 142 23.55 -10.61 -2.99
CA PRO A 142 23.15 -10.04 -1.69
C PRO A 142 23.42 -8.53 -1.55
N ASP A 143 24.47 -8.04 -2.20
CA ASP A 143 24.86 -6.63 -2.16
C ASP A 143 24.00 -5.75 -3.07
N ASP A 144 23.25 -6.31 -4.03
CA ASP A 144 22.40 -5.56 -4.94
C ASP A 144 21.19 -4.97 -4.23
N ASP A 145 20.82 -3.73 -4.56
CA ASP A 145 19.67 -3.03 -3.96
C ASP A 145 18.34 -3.80 -4.08
N THR A 146 18.22 -4.62 -5.12
CA THR A 146 17.04 -5.43 -5.43
C THR A 146 17.19 -6.90 -5.02
N TYR A 147 18.09 -7.21 -4.10
CA TYR A 147 18.30 -8.59 -3.64
C TYR A 147 16.99 -9.21 -3.12
N PRO A 148 16.48 -10.29 -3.75
CA PRO A 148 15.18 -10.86 -3.40
C PRO A 148 15.20 -11.76 -2.17
N GLY A 149 16.37 -12.00 -1.56
CA GLY A 149 16.53 -13.04 -0.54
C GLY A 149 16.74 -14.43 -1.15
N LEU A 150 16.88 -15.43 -0.28
CA LEU A 150 17.25 -16.80 -0.69
C LEU A 150 16.12 -17.54 -1.44
N LYS A 151 14.87 -17.17 -1.16
CA LYS A 151 13.67 -17.74 -1.78
C LYS A 151 12.47 -16.81 -1.49
N PRO A 152 11.36 -16.93 -2.25
CA PRO A 152 10.13 -16.23 -1.89
C PRO A 152 9.71 -16.52 -0.44
N PHE A 153 9.25 -15.49 0.26
CA PHE A 153 8.88 -15.55 1.68
C PHE A 153 10.02 -15.98 2.60
N SER A 154 11.27 -15.67 2.26
CA SER A 154 12.40 -15.88 3.19
C SER A 154 12.35 -14.92 4.37
N GLU A 155 11.72 -13.76 4.21
CA GLU A 155 11.67 -12.71 5.22
C GLU A 155 10.41 -12.87 6.10
N PRO A 156 10.53 -12.71 7.43
CA PRO A 156 9.39 -12.84 8.33
C PRO A 156 8.25 -11.86 8.01
N GLU A 157 8.56 -10.68 7.47
CA GLU A 157 7.57 -9.66 7.09
C GLU A 157 6.67 -10.12 5.95
N THR A 158 7.26 -10.63 4.85
CA THR A 158 6.49 -11.11 3.68
C THR A 158 5.82 -12.45 3.97
N ALA A 159 6.49 -13.34 4.72
CA ALA A 159 5.91 -14.61 5.15
C ALA A 159 4.70 -14.39 6.06
N GLY A 160 4.82 -13.51 7.06
CA GLY A 160 3.74 -13.19 7.99
C GLY A 160 2.53 -12.57 7.31
N ILE A 161 2.76 -11.61 6.39
CA ILE A 161 1.68 -11.04 5.56
C ILE A 161 0.98 -12.15 4.77
N ASN A 162 1.75 -13.01 4.08
CA ASN A 162 1.19 -14.07 3.28
C ASN A 162 0.36 -15.06 4.10
N ASP A 163 0.88 -15.48 5.26
CA ASP A 163 0.18 -16.41 6.13
C ASP A 163 -1.16 -15.82 6.58
N TRP A 164 -1.19 -14.53 6.95
CA TRP A 164 -2.43 -13.83 7.26
C TRP A 164 -3.37 -13.73 6.05
N LEU A 165 -2.87 -13.33 4.88
CA LEU A 165 -3.65 -13.23 3.64
C LEU A 165 -4.33 -14.56 3.28
N LYS A 166 -3.65 -15.69 3.49
CA LYS A 166 -4.22 -17.02 3.27
C LYS A 166 -5.38 -17.33 4.21
N THR A 167 -5.33 -16.87 5.47
CA THR A 167 -6.47 -17.01 6.40
C THR A 167 -7.70 -16.22 5.94
N LYS A 168 -7.47 -15.14 5.18
CA LYS A 168 -8.51 -14.23 4.67
C LYS A 168 -8.85 -14.43 3.20
N ARG A 169 -8.39 -15.53 2.58
CA ARG A 169 -8.51 -15.78 1.13
C ARG A 169 -9.93 -15.61 0.58
N ASN A 170 -10.92 -16.09 1.31
CA ASN A 170 -12.32 -16.06 0.85
C ASN A 170 -12.98 -14.69 1.09
N GLU A 171 -12.36 -13.85 1.90
CA GLU A 171 -12.89 -12.54 2.29
C GLU A 171 -12.29 -11.44 1.42
N ILE A 172 -10.98 -11.51 1.12
CA ILE A 172 -10.26 -10.44 0.42
C ILE A 172 -10.75 -10.26 -1.03
N GLN A 173 -11.02 -9.00 -1.39
CA GLN A 173 -11.56 -8.55 -2.66
C GLN A 173 -10.62 -7.66 -3.45
N GLY A 174 -9.55 -7.12 -2.85
CA GLY A 174 -8.61 -6.27 -3.57
C GLY A 174 -7.39 -5.87 -2.74
N PHE A 175 -6.35 -5.41 -3.44
CA PHE A 175 -5.06 -5.05 -2.88
C PHE A 175 -4.55 -3.72 -3.42
N ILE A 176 -4.11 -2.85 -2.51
CA ILE A 176 -3.31 -1.68 -2.85
C ILE A 176 -2.00 -1.83 -2.11
N ASP A 177 -0.90 -1.58 -2.83
CA ASP A 177 0.42 -1.31 -2.29
C ASP A 177 0.77 0.15 -2.55
N VAL A 178 1.52 0.82 -1.68
CA VAL A 178 1.78 2.27 -1.82
C VAL A 178 3.24 2.57 -1.60
N HIS A 179 3.87 3.10 -2.64
CA HIS A 179 5.28 3.38 -2.77
C HIS A 179 5.58 4.87 -2.96
N SER A 180 6.86 5.22 -3.00
CA SER A 180 7.35 6.48 -3.58
C SER A 180 8.66 6.21 -4.31
N TYR A 181 8.99 6.94 -5.37
CA TYR A 181 8.23 7.98 -6.04
C TYR A 181 8.31 7.79 -7.56
N MET A 182 7.43 8.50 -8.28
CA MET A 182 7.57 8.70 -9.73
C MET A 182 7.08 10.09 -10.13
N TYR A 183 7.64 10.67 -11.21
CA TYR A 183 7.07 11.87 -11.85
C TYR A 183 6.81 11.60 -13.34
N PRO A 184 5.54 11.58 -13.79
CA PRO A 184 4.30 11.72 -13.00
C PRO A 184 4.08 10.53 -12.03
N GLY A 185 3.11 10.65 -11.11
CA GLY A 185 2.73 9.54 -10.23
C GLY A 185 2.19 8.36 -11.04
N LEU A 186 2.30 7.13 -10.54
CA LEU A 186 1.86 5.94 -11.27
C LEU A 186 0.92 5.05 -10.47
N ILE A 187 0.03 4.38 -11.18
CA ILE A 187 -0.79 3.26 -10.70
C ILE A 187 -0.33 2.04 -11.49
N LEU A 188 0.46 1.17 -10.86
CA LEU A 188 1.07 0.01 -11.48
C LEU A 188 0.24 -1.23 -11.18
N TYR A 189 -0.31 -1.87 -12.20
CA TYR A 189 -1.01 -3.14 -12.02
C TYR A 189 -0.21 -4.32 -12.57
N ALA A 190 -0.60 -5.52 -12.17
CA ALA A 190 0.07 -6.76 -12.55
C ALA A 190 0.04 -6.97 -14.09
N TYR A 191 1.06 -7.54 -14.73
CA TYR A 191 2.29 -8.07 -14.15
C TYR A 191 3.49 -7.12 -14.37
N GLY A 192 4.39 -7.10 -13.40
CA GLY A 192 5.74 -6.55 -13.52
C GLY A 192 6.77 -7.55 -14.03
N ASP A 193 6.51 -8.85 -13.93
CA ASP A 193 7.45 -9.93 -14.28
C ASP A 193 7.32 -10.48 -15.72
N THR A 194 6.38 -9.97 -16.53
CA THR A 194 6.19 -10.38 -17.93
C THR A 194 5.60 -9.26 -18.78
N LYS A 195 6.00 -9.18 -20.06
CA LYS A 195 5.42 -8.24 -21.05
C LYS A 195 4.20 -8.79 -21.78
N GLU A 196 3.89 -10.06 -21.57
CA GLU A 196 2.71 -10.67 -22.15
C GLU A 196 1.43 -10.09 -21.52
N PRO A 197 0.34 -9.93 -22.29
CA PRO A 197 -0.96 -9.56 -21.74
C PRO A 197 -1.40 -10.53 -20.63
N ILE A 198 -2.22 -10.05 -19.70
CA ILE A 198 -2.74 -10.87 -18.60
C ILE A 198 -3.67 -11.96 -19.16
N GLY A 199 -4.49 -11.59 -20.15
CA GLY A 199 -5.46 -12.44 -20.82
C GLY A 199 -6.73 -12.69 -20.00
N GLY A 200 -7.67 -13.43 -20.60
CA GLY A 200 -8.91 -13.84 -19.91
C GLY A 200 -9.86 -12.71 -19.56
N GLY A 201 -9.76 -11.56 -20.23
CA GLY A 201 -10.58 -10.36 -19.96
C GLY A 201 -10.09 -9.51 -18.79
N PHE A 202 -8.93 -9.83 -18.22
CA PHE A 202 -8.39 -9.07 -17.08
C PHE A 202 -7.68 -7.79 -17.50
N ASP A 203 -7.11 -7.72 -18.71
CA ASP A 203 -6.50 -6.50 -19.24
C ASP A 203 -7.56 -5.38 -19.28
N GLU A 204 -8.74 -5.65 -19.83
CA GLU A 204 -9.84 -4.68 -19.90
C GLU A 204 -10.37 -4.29 -18.52
N LYS A 205 -10.38 -5.23 -17.56
CA LYS A 205 -10.77 -4.95 -16.17
C LYS A 205 -9.77 -4.02 -15.47
N PHE A 206 -8.48 -4.21 -15.69
CA PHE A 206 -7.45 -3.32 -15.17
C PHE A 206 -7.46 -1.96 -15.86
N ASP A 207 -7.79 -1.88 -17.15
CA ASP A 207 -7.98 -0.61 -17.85
C ASP A 207 -9.13 0.21 -17.23
N VAL A 208 -10.29 -0.42 -16.99
CA VAL A 208 -11.43 0.24 -16.32
C VAL A 208 -11.04 0.71 -14.92
N LEU A 209 -10.42 -0.15 -14.13
CA LEU A 209 -9.96 0.17 -12.78
C LEU A 209 -8.96 1.33 -12.79
N GLY A 210 -8.01 1.30 -13.71
CA GLY A 210 -6.99 2.33 -13.88
C GLY A 210 -7.59 3.69 -14.24
N LEU A 211 -8.47 3.73 -15.24
CA LEU A 211 -9.19 4.95 -15.64
C LEU A 211 -10.04 5.52 -14.49
N GLY A 212 -10.68 4.65 -13.71
CA GLY A 212 -11.41 5.05 -12.52
C GLY A 212 -10.52 5.80 -11.53
N LEU A 213 -9.37 5.21 -11.17
CA LEU A 213 -8.41 5.83 -10.26
C LEU A 213 -7.80 7.13 -10.81
N GLU A 214 -7.41 7.17 -12.08
CA GLU A 214 -6.88 8.38 -12.73
C GLU A 214 -7.86 9.55 -12.62
N SER A 215 -9.17 9.28 -12.75
CA SER A 215 -10.21 10.31 -12.71
C SER A 215 -10.28 11.08 -11.38
N VAL A 216 -9.78 10.50 -10.29
CA VAL A 216 -9.81 11.11 -8.95
C VAL A 216 -8.44 11.47 -8.39
N MET A 217 -7.38 10.77 -8.80
CA MET A 217 -6.06 10.90 -8.21
C MET A 217 -5.21 12.03 -8.79
N GLY A 218 -5.53 12.56 -9.98
CA GLY A 218 -4.94 13.78 -10.55
C GLY A 218 -3.40 13.76 -10.67
N GLY A 219 -2.87 13.63 -11.89
CA GLY A 219 -1.41 13.56 -12.10
C GLY A 219 -0.82 12.17 -11.84
N TYR A 220 -1.68 11.17 -11.73
CA TYR A 220 -1.33 9.75 -11.76
C TYR A 220 -1.70 9.14 -13.11
N THR A 221 -0.93 8.15 -13.55
CA THR A 221 -1.23 7.38 -14.76
C THR A 221 -1.18 5.89 -14.46
N ALA A 222 -2.22 5.17 -14.86
CA ALA A 222 -2.34 3.74 -14.72
C ALA A 222 -1.66 3.03 -15.89
N ILE A 223 -0.69 2.18 -15.58
CA ILE A 223 0.07 1.46 -16.59
C ILE A 223 0.41 0.03 -16.13
N PRO A 224 0.49 -0.93 -17.07
CA PRO A 224 1.09 -2.22 -16.80
C PRO A 224 2.60 -2.04 -16.62
N LEU A 225 3.14 -2.53 -15.49
CA LEU A 225 4.53 -2.25 -15.06
C LEU A 225 5.55 -2.75 -16.08
N ALA A 226 5.53 -4.03 -16.45
CA ALA A 226 6.58 -4.63 -17.30
C ALA A 226 6.62 -4.07 -18.73
N ILE A 227 5.49 -3.58 -19.23
CA ILE A 227 5.37 -3.05 -20.59
C ILE A 227 6.00 -1.66 -20.69
N ASN A 228 5.85 -0.86 -19.63
CA ASN A 228 6.22 0.56 -19.63
C ASN A 228 7.50 0.85 -18.83
N LEU A 229 7.95 -0.07 -17.99
CA LEU A 229 9.17 0.01 -17.19
C LEU A 229 10.04 -1.24 -17.41
N SER A 230 11.15 -1.35 -16.68
CA SER A 230 11.97 -2.56 -16.71
C SER A 230 11.25 -3.70 -15.98
N PRO A 231 11.21 -4.92 -16.56
CA PRO A 231 10.65 -6.08 -15.88
C PRO A 231 11.23 -6.23 -14.47
N SER A 232 10.36 -6.44 -13.51
CA SER A 232 10.69 -6.51 -12.09
C SER A 232 10.04 -7.75 -11.50
N TYR A 233 10.82 -8.54 -10.78
CA TYR A 233 10.44 -9.86 -10.32
C TYR A 233 10.21 -9.86 -8.81
N GLY A 234 9.28 -10.70 -8.36
CA GLY A 234 8.97 -10.90 -6.95
C GLY A 234 8.23 -9.74 -6.31
N LEU A 235 7.31 -9.13 -7.07
CA LEU A 235 6.50 -7.99 -6.62
C LEU A 235 5.24 -8.44 -5.89
N PHE A 236 4.79 -7.66 -4.92
CA PHE A 236 3.60 -7.99 -4.13
C PHE A 236 2.33 -8.04 -4.98
N GLN A 237 2.07 -7.03 -5.82
CA GLN A 237 0.85 -6.95 -6.63
C GLN A 237 0.75 -8.11 -7.65
N ASP A 238 1.89 -8.54 -8.20
CA ASP A 238 1.97 -9.69 -9.10
C ASP A 238 1.59 -10.98 -8.38
N TYR A 239 2.15 -11.20 -7.19
CA TYR A 239 1.80 -12.32 -6.34
C TYR A 239 0.31 -12.28 -5.95
N ALA A 240 -0.17 -11.15 -5.45
CA ALA A 240 -1.53 -10.98 -4.97
C ALA A 240 -2.55 -11.26 -6.10
N PHE A 241 -2.35 -10.71 -7.29
CA PHE A 241 -3.22 -11.01 -8.42
C PHE A 241 -3.10 -12.47 -8.87
N ARG A 242 -1.88 -13.02 -8.95
CA ARG A 242 -1.67 -14.41 -9.38
C ARG A 242 -2.35 -15.41 -8.43
N GLU A 243 -2.29 -15.15 -7.14
CA GLU A 243 -2.77 -16.04 -6.08
C GLU A 243 -4.27 -15.91 -5.79
N PHE A 244 -4.81 -14.68 -5.80
CA PHE A 244 -6.19 -14.42 -5.35
C PHE A 244 -7.14 -14.08 -6.50
N LYS A 245 -6.62 -13.70 -7.68
CA LYS A 245 -7.43 -13.24 -8.83
C LYS A 245 -8.36 -12.08 -8.49
N LYS A 246 -7.87 -11.19 -7.63
CA LYS A 246 -8.50 -9.94 -7.20
C LYS A 246 -7.68 -8.74 -7.68
N PRO A 247 -8.29 -7.57 -7.92
CA PRO A 247 -7.56 -6.38 -8.35
C PRO A 247 -6.42 -6.09 -7.39
N ALA A 248 -5.20 -5.95 -7.94
CA ALA A 248 -4.00 -5.68 -7.17
C ALA A 248 -3.15 -4.65 -7.92
N LEU A 249 -2.73 -3.61 -7.21
CA LEU A 249 -1.93 -2.53 -7.79
C LEU A 249 -0.94 -1.94 -6.78
N THR A 250 0.02 -1.20 -7.30
CA THR A 250 0.97 -0.37 -6.56
C THR A 250 0.78 1.09 -6.94
N LEU A 251 0.60 1.98 -5.97
CA LEU A 251 0.60 3.43 -6.16
C LEU A 251 2.03 3.95 -5.96
N GLU A 252 2.68 4.45 -7.00
CA GLU A 252 3.92 5.21 -6.87
C GLU A 252 3.56 6.68 -6.70
N ILE A 253 3.69 7.20 -5.46
CA ILE A 253 3.33 8.57 -5.15
C ILE A 253 4.14 9.56 -5.99
N VAL A 254 3.47 10.61 -6.46
CA VAL A 254 4.10 11.65 -7.27
C VAL A 254 5.26 12.32 -6.54
N GLY A 255 6.43 12.41 -7.17
CA GLY A 255 7.62 13.04 -6.61
C GLY A 255 8.88 12.80 -7.45
N ASP A 256 9.98 13.43 -7.06
CA ASP A 256 11.30 13.32 -7.71
C ASP A 256 12.45 12.98 -6.73
N ASP A 257 12.15 12.87 -5.43
CA ASP A 257 13.04 12.39 -4.37
C ASP A 257 12.24 11.66 -3.25
N PHE A 258 12.91 10.78 -2.50
CA PHE A 258 12.38 10.12 -1.30
C PHE A 258 12.37 11.08 -0.11
N VAL A 259 13.18 12.12 -0.18
CA VAL A 259 13.22 13.22 0.80
C VAL A 259 12.33 14.36 0.27
N VAL A 260 11.10 14.41 0.75
CA VAL A 260 10.12 15.44 0.38
C VAL A 260 9.94 16.49 1.46
N ASP A 261 9.41 17.65 1.08
CA ASP A 261 8.92 18.65 2.04
C ASP A 261 7.69 18.11 2.77
N VAL A 262 7.66 18.27 4.11
CA VAL A 262 6.54 17.84 4.96
C VAL A 262 5.21 18.47 4.55
N ALA A 263 5.23 19.65 3.93
CA ALA A 263 4.05 20.31 3.39
C ALA A 263 3.34 19.49 2.29
N THR A 264 4.06 18.59 1.61
CA THR A 264 3.51 17.74 0.54
C THR A 264 2.73 16.53 1.08
N ILE A 265 2.95 16.15 2.34
CA ILE A 265 2.33 14.97 2.97
C ILE A 265 0.81 15.01 2.86
N LYS A 266 0.21 16.16 3.16
CA LYS A 266 -1.25 16.37 3.09
C LYS A 266 -1.77 16.23 1.67
N THR A 267 -1.07 16.80 0.70
CA THR A 267 -1.46 16.73 -0.72
C THR A 267 -1.45 15.30 -1.20
N HIS A 268 -0.32 14.60 -1.03
CA HIS A 268 -0.18 13.21 -1.47
C HIS A 268 -1.08 12.25 -0.68
N GLY A 269 -1.28 12.51 0.62
CA GLY A 269 -2.20 11.73 1.45
C GLY A 269 -3.66 11.91 1.00
N LEU A 270 -4.03 13.09 0.51
CA LEU A 270 -5.36 13.31 -0.07
C LEU A 270 -5.52 12.57 -1.40
N ASP A 271 -4.48 12.51 -2.23
CA ASP A 271 -4.53 11.76 -3.50
C ASP A 271 -4.68 10.26 -3.24
N VAL A 272 -3.90 9.70 -2.31
CA VAL A 272 -4.03 8.29 -1.88
C VAL A 272 -5.40 8.02 -1.25
N TYR A 273 -5.93 8.94 -0.43
CA TYR A 273 -7.30 8.85 0.12
C TYR A 273 -8.35 8.75 -0.99
N LYS A 274 -8.28 9.62 -2.01
CA LYS A 274 -9.21 9.57 -3.15
C LYS A 274 -9.06 8.25 -3.90
N GLY A 275 -7.82 7.82 -4.12
CA GLY A 275 -7.48 6.54 -4.74
C GLY A 275 -8.12 5.36 -4.02
N ILE A 276 -7.98 5.26 -2.70
CA ILE A 276 -8.58 4.18 -1.89
C ILE A 276 -10.11 4.16 -2.03
N ASN A 277 -10.75 5.32 -1.93
CA ASN A 277 -12.21 5.43 -2.06
C ASN A 277 -12.70 5.03 -3.45
N GLN A 278 -11.96 5.39 -4.51
CA GLN A 278 -12.32 5.00 -5.86
C GLN A 278 -12.01 3.53 -6.13
N PHE A 279 -10.87 3.03 -5.66
CA PHE A 279 -10.51 1.62 -5.75
C PHE A 279 -11.60 0.72 -5.18
N ALA A 280 -12.18 1.05 -4.02
CA ALA A 280 -13.29 0.30 -3.46
C ALA A 280 -14.47 0.16 -4.44
N LYS A 281 -14.84 1.22 -5.16
CA LYS A 281 -15.89 1.17 -6.18
C LYS A 281 -15.49 0.30 -7.37
N GLU A 282 -14.25 0.45 -7.83
CA GLU A 282 -13.70 -0.34 -8.94
C GLU A 282 -13.54 -1.82 -8.59
N VAL A 283 -13.29 -2.17 -7.32
CA VAL A 283 -13.22 -3.56 -6.85
C VAL A 283 -14.53 -4.30 -7.11
N THR A 284 -15.67 -3.65 -6.88
CA THR A 284 -16.99 -4.22 -7.16
C THR A 284 -17.12 -4.53 -8.65
N VAL A 285 -16.77 -3.58 -9.52
CA VAL A 285 -16.84 -3.74 -10.98
C VAL A 285 -15.86 -4.81 -11.49
N PHE A 286 -14.64 -4.82 -10.95
CA PHE A 286 -13.59 -5.75 -11.36
C PHE A 286 -13.96 -7.19 -11.02
N ASN A 287 -14.53 -7.43 -9.84
CA ASN A 287 -14.86 -8.78 -9.37
C ASN A 287 -16.13 -9.36 -10.03
N GLY A 288 -17.02 -8.52 -10.54
CA GLY A 288 -18.27 -8.92 -11.21
C GLY A 288 -19.46 -8.87 -10.26
#